data_AF-A0A3A9C3X7-F1
#
_entry.id   AF-A0A3A9C3X7-F1
#
_cell.length_a   1.000
_cell.length_b   1.000
_cell.length_c   1.000
_cell.angle_alpha   90.00
_cell.angle_beta   90.00
_cell.angle_gamma   90.00
#
_symmetry.space_group_name_H-M   'P 1'
#
loop_
_entity.id
_entity.type
_entity.pdbx_description
1 polymer ?
#
loop_
_entity_poly.entity_id
_entity_poly.type
_entity_poly.pdbx_seq_one_letter_code
_entity_poly.pdbx_strand_id
1 'polypeptide(L)'
;MARPVKKTPEEWRKEILNAAQSLFLSKGYEETSISDIMGMVGGAKGMFYRCFQSKEEVMYAIGSQMFFENNPFEAVRERDDLNGLQKIRLLLALNQSDAERNQINMQAIQILKDPHILAATVLENRRVLTPLWLELLNEGKRDGSVRTEYTKELSELLPLINFWLIPSVFPATEEELYHKYRFVTEVLCHMGLPLYEDDTMSFIEKFITDITEKGEDEP
;
A
#
# COMPACT_ATOMS: atom_id res chain seq x y z
N MET A 1 23.36 -27.83 -30.68
CA MET A 1 22.28 -27.02 -30.07
C MET A 1 22.66 -26.75 -28.63
N ALA A 2 22.75 -25.47 -28.23
CA ALA A 2 23.03 -25.11 -26.84
C ALA A 2 21.82 -25.54 -25.98
N ARG A 3 22.09 -26.24 -24.87
CA ARG A 3 21.07 -26.64 -23.90
C ARG A 3 20.45 -25.36 -23.31
N PRO A 4 19.12 -25.15 -23.33
CA PRO A 4 18.54 -23.93 -22.79
C PRO A 4 18.95 -23.80 -21.32
N VAL A 5 19.49 -22.63 -20.95
CA VAL A 5 19.87 -22.33 -19.58
C VAL A 5 18.62 -22.50 -18.72
N LYS A 6 18.72 -23.35 -17.70
CA LYS A 6 17.60 -23.66 -16.83
C LYS A 6 17.35 -22.45 -15.93
N LYS A 7 16.19 -21.81 -16.07
CA LYS A 7 15.79 -20.68 -15.23
C LYS A 7 15.98 -20.99 -13.75
N THR A 8 16.56 -20.06 -13.00
CA THR A 8 16.74 -20.16 -11.55
C THR A 8 15.38 -19.96 -10.84
N PRO A 9 15.25 -20.40 -9.57
CA PRO A 9 14.03 -20.13 -8.79
C PRO A 9 13.69 -18.64 -8.67
N GLU A 10 14.71 -17.78 -8.60
CA GLU A 10 14.54 -16.33 -8.52
C GLU A 10 14.04 -15.73 -9.84
N GLU A 11 14.57 -16.19 -10.97
CA GLU A 11 14.08 -15.79 -12.31
C GLU A 11 12.62 -16.19 -12.49
N TRP A 12 12.25 -17.41 -12.08
CA TRP A 12 10.85 -17.86 -12.08
C TRP A 12 9.97 -16.98 -11.20
N ARG A 13 10.41 -16.67 -9.97
CA ARG A 13 9.64 -15.83 -9.05
C ARG A 13 9.39 -14.46 -9.66
N LYS A 14 10.42 -13.83 -10.23
CA LYS A 14 10.33 -12.51 -10.87
C LYS A 14 9.40 -12.51 -12.09
N GLU A 15 9.52 -13.50 -12.97
CA GLU A 15 8.65 -13.58 -14.15
C GLU A 15 7.18 -13.82 -13.77
N ILE A 16 6.91 -14.66 -12.77
CA ILE A 16 5.56 -14.88 -12.23
C ILE A 16 4.99 -13.57 -11.68
N LEU A 17 5.76 -12.81 -10.90
CA LEU A 17 5.32 -11.51 -10.35
C LEU A 17 5.00 -10.52 -11.46
N ASN A 18 5.89 -10.36 -12.45
CA ASN A 18 5.67 -9.42 -13.55
C ASN A 18 4.45 -9.79 -14.41
N ALA A 19 4.27 -11.08 -14.70
CA ALA A 19 3.10 -11.57 -15.44
C ALA A 19 1.80 -11.37 -14.65
N ALA A 20 1.82 -11.68 -13.35
CA ALA A 20 0.67 -11.48 -12.48
C ALA A 20 0.31 -9.99 -12.33
N GLN A 21 1.30 -9.11 -12.11
CA GLN A 21 1.10 -7.67 -12.07
C GLN A 21 0.45 -7.15 -13.36
N SER A 22 0.97 -7.56 -14.52
CA SER A 22 0.42 -7.18 -15.83
C SER A 22 -1.03 -7.64 -16.00
N LEU A 23 -1.35 -8.85 -15.55
CA LEU A 23 -2.72 -9.39 -15.61
C LEU A 23 -3.66 -8.70 -14.63
N PHE A 24 -3.22 -8.43 -13.39
CA PHE A 24 -4.01 -7.73 -12.39
C PHE A 24 -4.30 -6.28 -12.79
N LEU A 25 -3.36 -5.59 -13.46
CA LEU A 25 -3.59 -4.25 -14.00
C LEU A 25 -4.52 -4.24 -15.21
N SER A 26 -4.49 -5.30 -16.05
CA SER A 26 -5.26 -5.32 -17.31
C SER A 26 -6.68 -5.86 -17.20
N LYS A 27 -6.90 -6.94 -16.43
CA LYS A 27 -8.23 -7.56 -16.27
C LYS A 27 -8.68 -7.74 -14.82
N GLY A 28 -7.83 -7.39 -13.85
CA GLY A 28 -8.15 -7.50 -12.44
C GLY A 28 -7.77 -8.84 -11.80
N TYR A 29 -7.66 -8.82 -10.48
CA TYR A 29 -7.22 -9.91 -9.63
C TYR A 29 -8.18 -11.09 -9.69
N GLU A 30 -9.49 -10.85 -9.53
CA GLU A 30 -10.50 -11.91 -9.50
C GLU A 30 -10.58 -12.67 -10.82
N GLU A 31 -10.54 -11.95 -11.95
CA GLU A 31 -10.57 -12.56 -13.28
C GLU A 31 -9.26 -13.25 -13.69
N THR A 32 -8.21 -13.12 -12.88
CA THR A 32 -6.90 -13.73 -13.14
C THR A 32 -6.74 -15.05 -12.41
N SER A 33 -6.49 -16.13 -13.16
CA SER A 33 -6.16 -17.44 -12.61
C SER A 33 -4.65 -17.70 -12.59
N ILE A 34 -4.21 -18.63 -11.73
CA ILE A 34 -2.82 -19.14 -11.74
C ILE A 34 -2.44 -19.69 -13.13
N SER A 35 -3.41 -20.29 -13.84
CA SER A 35 -3.19 -20.81 -15.19
C SER A 35 -2.92 -19.70 -16.20
N ASP A 36 -3.59 -18.56 -16.08
CA ASP A 36 -3.34 -17.40 -16.96
C ASP A 36 -1.94 -16.85 -16.75
N ILE A 37 -1.54 -16.69 -15.48
CA ILE A 37 -0.21 -16.21 -15.10
C ILE A 37 0.85 -17.15 -15.69
N MET A 38 0.72 -18.46 -15.44
CA MET A 38 1.70 -19.43 -15.94
C MET A 38 1.66 -19.59 -17.46
N GLY A 39 0.51 -19.37 -18.10
CA GLY A 39 0.36 -19.29 -19.55
C GLY A 39 1.17 -18.14 -20.14
N MET A 40 1.12 -16.96 -19.52
CA MET A 40 1.91 -15.79 -19.94
C MET A 40 3.42 -16.00 -19.74
N VAL A 41 3.84 -16.64 -18.64
CA VAL A 41 5.25 -16.95 -18.37
C VAL A 41 5.79 -18.08 -19.28
N GLY A 42 4.90 -18.91 -19.84
CA GLY A 42 5.27 -20.10 -20.60
C GLY A 42 5.75 -21.26 -19.72
N GLY A 43 5.20 -21.39 -18.51
CA GLY A 43 5.56 -22.42 -17.53
C GLY A 43 4.40 -23.35 -17.16
N ALA A 44 4.72 -24.51 -16.60
CA ALA A 44 3.71 -25.43 -16.09
C ALA A 44 3.16 -24.96 -14.74
N LYS A 45 1.87 -25.18 -14.48
CA LYS A 45 1.21 -24.82 -13.20
C LYS A 45 1.96 -25.33 -11.96
N GLY A 46 2.58 -26.51 -12.02
CA GLY A 46 3.38 -27.04 -10.91
C GLY A 46 4.62 -26.21 -10.54
N MET A 47 5.14 -25.39 -11.47
CA MET A 47 6.24 -24.46 -11.17
C MET A 47 5.78 -23.28 -10.33
N PHE A 48 4.53 -22.83 -10.49
CA PHE A 48 3.94 -21.79 -9.64
C PHE A 48 4.07 -22.15 -8.16
N TYR A 49 3.63 -23.36 -7.80
CA TYR A 49 3.63 -23.85 -6.42
C TYR A 49 5.02 -24.10 -5.81
N ARG A 50 6.08 -24.01 -6.61
CA ARG A 50 7.46 -23.98 -6.11
C ARG A 50 7.91 -22.59 -5.70
N CYS A 51 7.27 -21.56 -6.26
CA CYS A 51 7.57 -20.16 -5.99
C CYS A 51 6.58 -19.56 -4.99
N PHE A 52 5.28 -19.81 -5.15
CA PHE A 52 4.20 -19.21 -4.35
C PHE A 52 3.17 -20.26 -3.95
N GLN A 53 2.65 -20.16 -2.74
CA GLN A 53 1.60 -21.04 -2.23
C GLN A 53 0.23 -20.68 -2.80
N SER A 54 -0.02 -19.40 -3.08
CA SER A 54 -1.34 -18.93 -3.52
C SER A 54 -1.28 -17.65 -4.36
N LYS A 55 -2.43 -17.24 -4.93
CA LYS A 55 -2.58 -16.00 -5.69
C LYS A 55 -2.51 -14.76 -4.78
N GLU A 56 -2.95 -14.92 -3.54
CA GLU A 56 -2.88 -13.92 -2.47
C GLU A 56 -1.42 -13.64 -2.08
N GLU A 57 -0.59 -14.67 -1.97
CA GLU A 57 0.86 -14.49 -1.72
C GLU A 57 1.52 -13.70 -2.88
N VAL A 58 1.10 -13.96 -4.12
CA VAL A 58 1.56 -13.19 -5.29
C VAL A 58 1.12 -11.74 -5.21
N MET A 59 -0.15 -11.46 -4.88
CA MET A 59 -0.64 -10.09 -4.72
C MET A 59 0.14 -9.34 -3.63
N TYR A 60 0.34 -9.98 -2.48
CA TYR A 60 1.13 -9.43 -1.39
C TYR A 60 2.58 -9.11 -1.83
N ALA A 61 3.22 -10.05 -2.54
CA ALA A 61 4.57 -9.86 -3.06
C ALA A 61 4.67 -8.76 -4.13
N ILE A 62 3.65 -8.59 -4.98
CA ILE A 62 3.56 -7.48 -5.94
C ILE A 62 3.50 -6.14 -5.20
N GLY A 63 2.66 -6.02 -4.16
CA GLY A 63 2.57 -4.80 -3.35
C GLY A 63 3.91 -4.41 -2.74
N SER A 64 4.62 -5.39 -2.17
CA SER A 64 5.97 -5.19 -1.61
C SER A 64 6.98 -4.79 -2.70
N GLN A 65 7.00 -5.48 -3.85
CA GLN A 65 7.87 -5.15 -4.99
C GLN A 65 7.63 -3.72 -5.48
N MET A 66 6.37 -3.34 -5.73
CA MET A 66 6.02 -2.00 -6.20
C MET A 66 6.46 -0.93 -5.20
N PHE A 67 6.32 -1.18 -3.90
CA PHE A 67 6.81 -0.27 -2.85
C PHE A 67 8.31 -0.06 -2.93
N PHE A 68 9.11 -1.13 -3.04
CA PHE A 68 10.57 -1.04 -3.05
C PHE A 68 11.14 -0.50 -4.37
N GLU A 69 10.51 -0.77 -5.52
CA GLU A 69 10.93 -0.24 -6.82
C GLU A 69 10.80 1.28 -6.87
N ASN A 70 9.71 1.82 -6.31
CA ASN A 70 9.43 3.26 -6.26
C ASN A 70 9.13 3.68 -4.82
N ASN A 71 10.13 3.58 -3.93
CA ASN A 71 9.93 3.91 -2.52
C ASN A 71 9.72 5.43 -2.34
N PRO A 72 8.51 5.88 -1.98
CA PRO A 72 8.22 7.31 -1.93
C PRO A 72 8.90 7.99 -0.74
N PHE A 73 9.37 7.24 0.26
CA PHE A 73 10.19 7.77 1.35
C PHE A 73 11.58 8.19 0.87
N GLU A 74 12.20 7.44 -0.05
CA GLU A 74 13.47 7.86 -0.66
C GLU A 74 13.30 9.14 -1.48
N ALA A 75 12.22 9.21 -2.27
CA ALA A 75 11.93 10.36 -3.11
C ALA A 75 11.79 11.68 -2.33
N VAL A 76 11.25 11.63 -1.10
CA VAL A 76 11.18 12.81 -0.23
C VAL A 76 12.42 13.01 0.63
N ARG A 77 13.17 11.95 0.94
CA ARG A 77 14.40 12.04 1.74
C ARG A 77 15.43 12.95 1.07
N GLU A 78 15.57 12.85 -0.26
CA GLU A 78 16.53 13.61 -1.06
C GLU A 78 16.16 15.11 -1.25
N ARG A 79 15.04 15.58 -0.69
CA ARG A 79 14.56 16.97 -0.85
C ARG A 79 15.08 17.90 0.23
N ASP A 80 16.19 18.58 -0.02
CA ASP A 80 16.77 19.55 0.93
C ASP A 80 16.03 20.92 0.97
N ASP A 81 15.12 21.16 0.03
CA ASP A 81 14.31 22.37 -0.07
C ASP A 81 13.04 22.36 0.79
N LEU A 82 12.74 21.24 1.44
CA LEU A 82 11.52 21.01 2.22
C LEU A 82 11.82 20.72 3.69
N ASN A 83 10.98 21.22 4.59
CA ASN A 83 10.99 20.78 5.99
C ASN A 83 10.27 19.41 6.15
N GLY A 84 10.42 18.77 7.31
CA GLY A 84 9.88 17.45 7.58
C GLY A 84 8.36 17.35 7.38
N LEU A 85 7.58 18.35 7.83
CA LEU A 85 6.13 18.36 7.59
C LEU A 85 5.80 18.43 6.09
N GLN A 86 6.50 19.27 5.33
CA GLN A 86 6.31 19.38 3.88
C GLN A 86 6.69 18.08 3.16
N LYS A 87 7.75 17.40 3.59
CA LYS A 87 8.11 16.07 3.08
C LYS A 87 7.03 15.03 3.37
N ILE A 88 6.45 15.03 4.57
CA ILE A 88 5.34 14.14 4.91
C ILE A 88 4.12 14.41 4.01
N ARG A 89 3.77 15.69 3.81
CA ARG A 89 2.66 16.05 2.91
C ARG A 89 2.93 15.63 1.47
N LEU A 90 4.15 15.85 0.97
CA LEU A 90 4.56 15.41 -0.35
C LEU A 90 4.53 13.89 -0.49
N LEU A 91 4.99 13.15 0.52
CA LEU A 91 4.95 11.68 0.57
C LEU A 91 3.51 11.18 0.41
N LEU A 92 2.56 11.76 1.13
CA LEU A 92 1.14 11.42 1.01
C LEU A 92 0.61 11.77 -0.38
N ALA A 93 0.93 12.94 -0.93
CA ALA A 93 0.52 13.34 -2.28
C ALA A 93 1.09 12.41 -3.37
N LEU A 94 2.36 12.01 -3.26
CA LEU A 94 2.99 11.05 -4.17
C LEU A 94 2.28 9.70 -4.13
N ASN A 95 1.98 9.21 -2.93
CA ASN A 95 1.24 7.96 -2.75
C ASN A 95 -0.17 8.04 -3.37
N GLN A 96 -0.86 9.18 -3.23
CA GLN A 96 -2.17 9.41 -3.87
C GLN A 96 -2.10 9.46 -5.40
N SER A 97 -1.01 10.00 -5.95
CA SER A 97 -0.85 10.15 -7.40
C SER A 97 -0.42 8.88 -8.14
N ASP A 98 0.01 7.84 -7.43
CA ASP A 98 0.47 6.57 -8.01
C ASP A 98 -0.73 5.70 -8.44
N ALA A 99 -1.21 5.93 -9.67
CA ALA A 99 -2.41 5.28 -10.21
C ALA A 99 -2.30 3.76 -10.26
N GLU A 100 -1.16 3.21 -10.68
CA GLU A 100 -0.96 1.76 -10.77
C GLU A 100 -0.94 1.12 -9.38
N ARG A 101 -0.18 1.69 -8.45
CA ARG A 101 -0.14 1.19 -7.07
C ARG A 101 -1.50 1.27 -6.41
N ASN A 102 -2.22 2.36 -6.61
CA ASN A 102 -3.57 2.52 -6.07
C ASN A 102 -4.54 1.50 -6.69
N GLN A 103 -4.48 1.27 -8.00
CA GLN A 103 -5.29 0.23 -8.65
C GLN A 103 -4.99 -1.18 -8.09
N ILE A 104 -3.74 -1.51 -7.82
CA ILE A 104 -3.37 -2.78 -7.19
C ILE A 104 -3.84 -2.85 -5.72
N ASN A 105 -3.62 -1.80 -4.94
CA ASN A 105 -4.06 -1.71 -3.55
C ASN A 105 -5.58 -1.89 -3.42
N MET A 106 -6.34 -1.27 -4.31
CA MET A 106 -7.80 -1.41 -4.37
C MET A 106 -8.25 -2.86 -4.56
N GLN A 107 -7.52 -3.64 -5.35
CA GLN A 107 -7.79 -5.06 -5.53
C GLN A 107 -7.37 -5.89 -4.31
N ALA A 108 -6.31 -5.48 -3.61
CA ALA A 108 -5.84 -6.14 -2.40
C ALA A 108 -6.78 -5.96 -1.20
N ILE A 109 -7.67 -4.95 -1.20
CA ILE A 109 -8.65 -4.69 -0.12
C ILE A 109 -9.47 -5.94 0.23
N GLN A 110 -9.93 -6.69 -0.78
CA GLN A 110 -10.75 -7.89 -0.55
C GLN A 110 -9.95 -9.02 0.12
N ILE A 111 -8.63 -9.08 -0.15
CA ILE A 111 -7.73 -10.09 0.40
C ILE A 111 -7.43 -9.82 1.88
N LEU A 112 -7.46 -8.56 2.32
CA LEU A 112 -7.22 -8.17 3.71
C LEU A 112 -8.29 -8.69 4.70
N LYS A 113 -9.39 -9.27 4.21
CA LYS A 113 -10.34 -10.03 5.03
C LYS A 113 -9.72 -11.30 5.61
N ASP A 114 -8.67 -11.86 4.98
CA ASP A 114 -7.93 -13.00 5.53
C ASP A 114 -7.04 -12.54 6.70
N PRO A 115 -7.26 -13.08 7.93
CA PRO A 115 -6.49 -12.69 9.10
C PRO A 115 -4.98 -12.94 8.98
N HIS A 116 -4.55 -13.94 8.20
CA HIS A 116 -3.13 -14.25 8.00
C HIS A 116 -2.45 -13.19 7.13
N ILE A 117 -3.12 -12.76 6.06
CA ILE A 117 -2.61 -11.71 5.18
C ILE A 117 -2.62 -10.38 5.90
N LEU A 118 -3.69 -10.05 6.64
CA LEU A 118 -3.74 -8.85 7.47
C LEU A 118 -2.60 -8.83 8.50
N ALA A 119 -2.40 -9.93 9.24
CA ALA A 119 -1.31 -10.04 10.21
C ALA A 119 0.07 -9.93 9.55
N ALA A 120 0.29 -10.57 8.40
CA ALA A 120 1.54 -10.46 7.65
C ALA A 120 1.82 -9.02 7.20
N THR A 121 0.80 -8.33 6.69
CA THR A 121 0.92 -6.93 6.24
C THR A 121 1.22 -5.99 7.40
N VAL A 122 0.58 -6.17 8.56
CA VAL A 122 0.88 -5.38 9.77
C VAL A 122 2.32 -5.63 10.23
N LEU A 123 2.79 -6.88 10.22
CA LEU A 123 4.17 -7.23 10.58
C LEU A 123 5.20 -6.62 9.64
N GLU A 124 4.91 -6.58 8.33
CA GLU A 124 5.78 -5.93 7.35
C GLU A 124 5.78 -4.40 7.52
N ASN A 125 4.61 -3.78 7.68
CA ASN A 125 4.52 -2.33 7.94
C ASN A 125 5.32 -1.94 9.18
N ARG A 126 5.28 -2.75 10.24
CA ARG A 126 6.08 -2.53 11.44
C ARG A 126 7.59 -2.63 11.17
N ARG A 127 8.02 -3.53 10.29
CA ARG A 127 9.44 -3.73 9.95
C ARG A 127 9.96 -2.67 8.98
N VAL A 128 9.13 -2.21 8.06
CA VAL A 128 9.53 -1.37 6.92
C VAL A 128 9.06 0.07 7.10
N LEU A 129 7.74 0.29 7.23
CA LEU A 129 7.17 1.64 7.25
C LEU A 129 7.41 2.37 8.57
N THR A 130 7.31 1.70 9.72
CA THR A 130 7.49 2.36 11.02
C THR A 130 8.85 3.05 11.16
N PRO A 131 10.00 2.41 10.84
CA PRO A 131 11.30 3.09 10.87
C PRO A 131 11.38 4.29 9.92
N LEU A 132 10.82 4.18 8.71
CA LEU A 132 10.82 5.26 7.72
C LEU A 132 9.99 6.46 8.18
N TRP A 133 8.80 6.20 8.75
CA TRP A 133 7.98 7.24 9.37
C TRP A 133 8.67 7.90 10.55
N LEU A 134 9.33 7.11 11.41
CA LEU A 134 10.03 7.62 12.58
C LEU A 134 11.17 8.56 12.18
N GLU A 135 11.95 8.20 11.16
CA GLU A 135 13.01 9.05 10.61
C GLU A 135 12.44 10.41 10.17
N LEU A 136 11.37 10.39 9.38
CA LEU A 136 10.76 11.59 8.80
C LEU A 136 10.08 12.48 9.86
N LEU A 137 9.42 11.87 10.85
CA LEU A 137 8.84 12.58 11.99
C LEU A 137 9.93 13.22 12.87
N ASN A 138 11.05 12.53 13.08
CA ASN A 138 12.19 13.10 13.83
C ASN A 138 12.89 14.22 13.05
N GLU A 139 12.91 14.17 11.72
CA GLU A 139 13.34 15.29 10.90
C GLU A 139 12.44 16.51 11.12
N GLY A 140 11.12 16.35 11.00
CA GLY A 140 10.16 17.42 11.28
C GLY A 140 10.21 17.94 12.72
N LYS A 141 10.55 17.09 13.69
CA LYS A 141 10.78 17.53 15.08
C LYS A 141 12.04 18.38 15.21
N ARG A 142 13.12 18.01 14.50
CA ARG A 142 14.41 18.74 14.54
C ARG A 142 14.33 20.13 13.92
N ASP A 143 13.60 20.27 12.81
CA ASP A 143 13.41 21.56 12.13
C ASP A 143 12.25 22.40 12.72
N GLY A 144 11.46 21.82 13.63
CA GLY A 144 10.36 22.48 14.35
C GLY A 144 9.04 22.56 13.57
N SER A 145 8.96 21.94 12.39
CA SER A 145 7.74 21.86 11.57
C SER A 145 6.71 20.87 12.13
N VAL A 146 7.16 19.84 12.85
CA VAL A 146 6.31 18.88 13.58
C VAL A 146 6.51 19.11 15.07
N ARG A 147 5.44 19.52 15.77
CA ARG A 147 5.49 19.92 17.19
C ARG A 147 4.86 18.86 18.07
N THR A 148 5.56 17.75 18.26
CA THR A 148 5.04 16.59 19.00
C THR A 148 6.08 15.96 19.91
N GLU A 149 5.62 15.45 21.06
CA GLU A 149 6.41 14.58 21.93
C GLU A 149 6.23 13.09 21.61
N TYR A 150 5.35 12.75 20.66
CA TYR A 150 4.89 11.40 20.37
C TYR A 150 5.39 10.86 19.00
N THR A 151 6.61 11.19 18.58
CA THR A 151 7.11 10.81 17.24
C THR A 151 7.14 9.28 17.06
N LYS A 152 7.44 8.54 18.12
CA LYS A 152 7.45 7.08 18.10
C LYS A 152 6.03 6.52 17.93
N GLU A 153 5.09 6.96 18.75
CA GLU A 153 3.70 6.52 18.71
C GLU A 153 3.06 6.87 17.37
N LEU A 154 3.31 8.07 16.85
CA LEU A 154 2.83 8.49 15.53
C LEU A 154 3.43 7.63 14.40
N SER A 155 4.71 7.24 14.50
CA SER A 155 5.34 6.36 13.49
C SER A 155 4.73 4.96 13.44
N GLU A 156 4.15 4.50 14.55
CA GLU A 156 3.43 3.23 14.62
C GLU A 156 1.96 3.40 14.19
N LEU A 157 1.34 4.52 14.57
CA LEU A 157 -0.08 4.81 14.29
C LEU A 157 -0.35 5.10 12.81
N LEU A 158 0.51 5.87 12.13
CA LEU A 158 0.25 6.32 10.75
C LEU A 158 0.01 5.15 9.77
N PRO A 159 0.83 4.08 9.74
CA PRO A 159 0.52 2.90 8.92
C PRO A 159 -0.77 2.17 9.30
N LEU A 160 -1.19 2.24 10.57
CA LEU A 160 -2.38 1.55 11.08
C LEU A 160 -3.68 2.25 10.71
N ILE A 161 -3.65 3.59 10.62
CA ILE A 161 -4.80 4.39 10.17
C ILE A 161 -5.30 3.90 8.81
N ASN A 162 -4.40 3.50 7.90
CA ASN A 162 -4.79 2.97 6.60
C ASN A 162 -5.69 1.73 6.74
N PHE A 163 -5.34 0.76 7.60
CA PHE A 163 -6.20 -0.41 7.82
C PHE A 163 -7.54 -0.05 8.46
N TRP A 164 -7.56 0.94 9.37
CA TRP A 164 -8.79 1.38 10.02
C TRP A 164 -9.80 2.04 9.08
N LEU A 165 -9.30 2.62 7.98
CA LEU A 165 -10.10 3.24 6.93
C LEU A 165 -10.55 2.26 5.83
N ILE A 166 -10.02 1.03 5.82
CA ILE A 166 -10.41 0.01 4.83
C ILE A 166 -11.72 -0.68 5.28
N PRO A 167 -12.81 -0.59 4.51
CA PRO A 167 -14.13 -1.15 4.91
C PRO A 167 -14.14 -2.66 5.07
N SER A 168 -13.28 -3.39 4.35
CA SER A 168 -13.16 -4.84 4.49
C SER A 168 -12.54 -5.28 5.83
N VAL A 169 -11.83 -4.38 6.52
CA VAL A 169 -11.24 -4.62 7.84
C VAL A 169 -12.12 -4.02 8.95
N PHE A 170 -12.56 -2.77 8.77
CA PHE A 170 -13.48 -2.08 9.67
C PHE A 170 -14.68 -1.56 8.88
N PRO A 171 -15.79 -2.34 8.86
CA PRO A 171 -17.00 -1.97 8.13
C PRO A 171 -17.46 -0.55 8.46
N ALA A 172 -17.77 0.22 7.41
CA ALA A 172 -18.23 1.59 7.51
C ALA A 172 -18.98 1.95 6.22
N THR A 173 -20.05 2.72 6.37
CA THR A 173 -20.72 3.42 5.27
C THR A 173 -19.85 4.57 4.75
N GLU A 174 -20.23 5.11 3.59
CA GLU A 174 -19.57 6.29 3.01
C GLU A 174 -19.51 7.46 4.01
N GLU A 175 -20.65 7.79 4.64
CA GLU A 175 -20.78 8.85 5.65
C GLU A 175 -19.87 8.60 6.87
N GLU A 176 -19.81 7.36 7.35
CA GLU A 176 -18.93 6.99 8.46
C GLU A 176 -17.45 7.09 8.08
N LEU A 177 -17.07 6.78 6.84
CA LEU A 177 -15.71 6.97 6.36
C LEU A 177 -15.31 8.45 6.36
N TYR A 178 -16.16 9.35 5.85
CA TYR A 178 -15.90 10.79 5.93
C TYR A 178 -15.71 11.24 7.38
N HIS A 179 -16.53 10.72 8.30
CA HIS A 179 -16.41 11.02 9.72
C HIS A 179 -15.09 10.49 10.31
N LYS A 180 -14.65 9.27 9.95
CA LYS A 180 -13.34 8.72 10.33
C LYS A 180 -12.17 9.58 9.81
N TYR A 181 -12.24 10.05 8.56
CA TYR A 181 -11.22 10.93 7.98
C TYR A 181 -11.13 12.28 8.70
N ARG A 182 -12.28 12.90 9.00
CA ARG A 182 -12.36 14.12 9.80
C ARG A 182 -11.74 13.91 11.18
N PHE A 183 -12.12 12.83 11.86
CA PHE A 183 -11.58 12.46 13.16
C PHE A 183 -10.05 12.32 13.13
N VAL A 184 -9.51 11.57 12.16
CA VAL A 184 -8.05 11.41 12.00
C VAL A 184 -7.36 12.76 11.78
N THR A 185 -7.94 13.61 10.94
CA THR A 185 -7.39 14.93 10.65
C THR A 185 -7.30 15.79 11.91
N GLU A 186 -8.38 15.83 12.70
CA GLU A 186 -8.43 16.56 13.96
C GLU A 186 -7.43 16.01 15.00
N VAL A 187 -7.38 14.68 15.15
CA VAL A 187 -6.44 14.01 16.07
C VAL A 187 -4.99 14.31 15.69
N LEU A 188 -4.61 14.13 14.42
CA LEU A 188 -3.24 14.37 13.97
C LEU A 188 -2.84 15.84 14.09
N CYS A 189 -3.76 16.77 13.79
CA CYS A 189 -3.56 18.20 14.01
C CYS A 189 -3.31 18.50 15.50
N HIS A 190 -4.14 17.94 16.40
CA HIS A 190 -3.96 18.09 17.85
C HIS A 190 -2.63 17.50 18.34
N MET A 191 -2.16 16.42 17.72
CA MET A 191 -0.85 15.81 18.02
C MET A 191 0.34 16.56 17.40
N GLY A 192 0.13 17.74 16.81
CA GLY A 192 1.18 18.58 16.26
C GLY A 192 1.65 18.16 14.86
N LEU A 193 0.82 17.41 14.14
CA LEU A 193 1.07 16.90 12.79
C LEU A 193 -0.09 17.30 11.84
N PRO A 194 -0.20 18.57 11.43
CA PRO A 194 -1.28 19.03 10.56
C PRO A 194 -1.01 18.60 9.11
N LEU A 195 -1.49 17.43 8.72
CA LEU A 195 -1.24 16.84 7.40
C LEU A 195 -2.08 17.43 6.28
N TYR A 196 -3.32 17.77 6.58
CA TYR A 196 -4.31 18.18 5.59
C TYR A 196 -4.64 19.66 5.76
N GLU A 197 -4.69 20.39 4.63
CA GLU A 197 -5.27 21.74 4.56
C GLU A 197 -6.74 21.62 4.11
N ASP A 198 -7.55 22.66 4.32
CA ASP A 198 -9.01 22.64 4.14
C ASP A 198 -9.50 22.18 2.74
N ASP A 199 -8.62 22.14 1.73
CA ASP A 199 -8.94 21.77 0.32
C ASP A 199 -8.77 20.27 -0.02
N THR A 200 -8.57 19.41 0.98
CA THR A 200 -8.34 17.96 0.81
C THR A 200 -9.61 17.12 0.62
N MET A 201 -10.79 17.74 0.69
CA MET A 201 -12.08 17.03 0.60
C MET A 201 -12.30 16.32 -0.73
N SER A 202 -11.89 16.92 -1.86
CA SER A 202 -12.09 16.31 -3.19
C SER A 202 -11.37 14.97 -3.36
N PHE A 203 -10.24 14.77 -2.69
CA PHE A 203 -9.53 13.49 -2.68
C PHE A 203 -10.19 12.48 -1.75
N ILE A 204 -10.59 12.91 -0.55
CA ILE A 204 -11.29 12.06 0.42
C ILE A 204 -12.56 11.50 -0.23
N GLU A 205 -13.30 12.35 -0.95
CA GLU A 205 -14.48 11.95 -1.73
C GLU A 205 -14.15 10.85 -2.74
N LYS A 206 -13.17 11.09 -3.62
CA LYS A 206 -12.78 10.09 -4.63
C LYS A 206 -12.32 8.76 -4.03
N PHE A 207 -11.45 8.82 -3.02
CA PHE A 207 -10.94 7.61 -2.38
C PHE A 207 -12.07 6.82 -1.71
N ILE A 208 -12.96 7.51 -0.99
CA ILE A 208 -14.11 6.89 -0.33
C ILE A 208 -15.04 6.24 -1.37
N THR A 209 -15.37 6.93 -2.45
CA THR A 209 -16.17 6.36 -3.56
C THR A 209 -15.52 5.10 -4.14
N ASP A 210 -14.20 5.14 -4.42
CA ASP A 210 -13.49 4.01 -5.00
C ASP A 210 -13.53 2.76 -4.07
N ILE A 211 -13.44 2.95 -2.74
CA ILE A 211 -13.41 1.85 -1.74
C ILE A 211 -14.80 1.34 -1.34
N THR A 212 -15.85 2.14 -1.50
CA THR A 212 -17.24 1.71 -1.22
C THR A 212 -17.85 1.01 -2.42
N GLU A 213 -17.68 1.52 -3.65
CA GLU A 213 -18.28 0.93 -4.86
C GLU A 213 -17.79 -0.50 -5.15
N LYS A 214 -16.57 -0.84 -4.75
CA LYS A 214 -16.01 -2.22 -4.87
C LYS A 214 -16.26 -3.11 -3.65
N GLY A 215 -16.92 -2.58 -2.62
CA GLY A 215 -17.29 -3.30 -1.41
C GLY A 215 -18.74 -3.83 -1.40
N GLU A 216 -19.61 -3.32 -2.28
CA GLU A 216 -21.05 -3.57 -2.28
C GLU A 216 -21.52 -4.80 -3.08
N ASP A 217 -20.63 -5.49 -3.80
CA ASP A 217 -20.97 -6.77 -4.45
C ASP A 217 -20.88 -7.94 -3.45
N GLU A 218 -21.82 -8.03 -2.51
CA GLU A 218 -22.39 -9.31 -2.05
C GLU A 218 -23.67 -9.09 -1.19
N PRO A 219 -24.78 -9.80 -1.49
CA PRO A 219 -26.04 -9.74 -0.72
C PRO A 219 -26.02 -10.47 0.62
#